data_AF-A0A818EDL5-F1
#
_entry.id   AF-A0A818EDL5-F1
#
_cell.length_a   1.000
_cell.length_b   1.000
_cell.length_c   1.000
_cell.angle_alpha   90.00
_cell.angle_beta   90.00
_cell.angle_gamma   90.00
#
_symmetry.space_group_name_H-M   'P 1'
#
loop_
_entity.id
_entity.type
_entity.pdbx_description
1 polymer ?
#
loop_
_entity_poly.entity_id
_entity_poly.type
_entity_poly.pdbx_seq_one_letter_code
_entity_poly.pdbx_strand_id
1 'polypeptide(L)'
;EKRRDIVTLHRSVYRTLQIASEAGNLFSFIPEIYLNDIYLNTFTALNVYYPTEESGISREMAGDFVQFIANHMQDTRIVNSDVRDNMTQSLSAFCFYSGSLRALEGMREYNRTVLIRALLTPYANRPWAMTNLILVRFWKGCGFGFRYSQAYPSKFIQSLRKDRV
;
A
#
# COMPACT_ATOMS: atom_id res chain seq x y z
N GLU A 1 10.18 -16.39 -15.52
CA GLU A 1 8.98 -16.22 -16.37
C GLU A 1 7.84 -15.59 -15.58
N LYS A 2 7.12 -16.35 -14.72
CA LYS A 2 5.96 -15.89 -13.93
C LYS A 2 6.08 -14.50 -13.26
N ARG A 3 7.22 -14.19 -12.63
CA ARG A 3 7.47 -12.86 -12.02
C ARG A 3 7.44 -11.71 -13.04
N ARG A 4 8.08 -11.90 -14.20
CA ARG A 4 8.14 -10.89 -15.26
C ARG A 4 6.75 -10.62 -15.81
N ASP A 5 5.92 -11.65 -15.92
CA ASP A 5 4.55 -11.53 -16.39
C ASP A 5 3.71 -10.72 -15.40
N ILE A 6 3.84 -10.98 -14.09
CA ILE A 6 3.13 -10.20 -13.05
C ILE A 6 3.59 -8.74 -13.04
N VAL A 7 4.90 -8.47 -13.16
CA VAL A 7 5.44 -7.10 -13.24
C VAL A 7 4.94 -6.39 -14.50
N THR A 8 4.87 -7.09 -15.62
CA THR A 8 4.37 -6.53 -16.89
C THR A 8 2.88 -6.22 -16.79
N LEU A 9 2.09 -7.15 -16.23
CA LEU A 9 0.67 -6.95 -15.96
C LEU A 9 0.44 -5.74 -15.04
N HIS A 10 1.17 -5.66 -13.92
CA HIS A 10 1.06 -4.56 -12.99
C HIS A 10 1.36 -3.20 -13.65
N ARG A 11 2.42 -3.13 -14.48
CA ARG A 11 2.78 -1.91 -15.22
C ARG A 11 1.73 -1.53 -16.27
N SER A 12 1.22 -2.50 -17.01
CA SER A 12 0.18 -2.25 -18.01
C SER A 12 -1.08 -1.68 -17.36
N VAL A 13 -1.52 -2.29 -16.26
CA VAL A 13 -2.71 -1.83 -15.51
C VAL A 13 -2.47 -0.47 -14.88
N TYR A 14 -1.30 -0.23 -14.29
CA TYR A 14 -0.92 1.09 -13.78
C TYR A 14 -1.05 2.17 -14.86
N ARG A 15 -0.52 1.92 -16.06
CA ARG A 15 -0.62 2.87 -17.18
C ARG A 15 -2.06 3.12 -17.61
N THR A 16 -2.88 2.07 -17.70
CA THR A 16 -4.31 2.23 -18.02
C THR A 16 -5.03 3.07 -16.98
N LEU A 17 -4.81 2.80 -15.68
CA LEU A 17 -5.39 3.57 -14.58
C LEU A 17 -4.92 5.03 -14.59
N GLN A 18 -3.64 5.27 -14.89
CA GLN A 18 -3.08 6.61 -14.97
C GLN A 18 -3.71 7.42 -16.11
N ILE A 19 -3.75 6.86 -17.33
CA ILE A 19 -4.36 7.51 -18.50
C ILE A 19 -5.83 7.81 -18.24
N ALA A 20 -6.56 6.86 -17.65
CA ALA A 20 -7.96 7.06 -17.36
C ALA A 20 -8.20 8.10 -16.25
N SER A 21 -7.32 8.17 -15.25
CA SER A 21 -7.35 9.24 -14.25
C SER A 21 -7.12 10.62 -14.87
N GLU A 22 -6.16 10.73 -15.80
CA GLU A 22 -5.87 11.96 -16.55
C GLU A 22 -7.02 12.36 -17.49
N ALA A 23 -7.77 11.39 -18.00
CA ALA A 23 -8.96 11.60 -18.83
C ALA A 23 -10.20 12.09 -18.05
N GLY A 24 -10.06 12.41 -16.76
CA GLY A 24 -11.11 13.03 -15.94
C GLY A 24 -12.24 12.05 -15.57
N ASN A 25 -13.48 12.35 -15.94
CA ASN A 25 -14.64 11.54 -15.54
C ASN A 25 -14.62 10.11 -16.12
N LEU A 26 -13.83 9.83 -17.16
CA LEU A 26 -13.72 8.46 -17.68
C LEU A 26 -13.21 7.46 -16.63
N PHE A 27 -12.48 7.94 -15.61
CA PHE A 27 -12.01 7.11 -14.52
C PHE A 27 -13.16 6.43 -13.73
N SER A 28 -14.33 7.06 -13.60
CA SER A 28 -15.46 6.47 -12.86
C SER A 28 -16.10 5.27 -13.57
N PHE A 29 -15.79 5.06 -14.85
CA PHE A 29 -16.30 3.93 -15.65
C PHE A 29 -15.34 2.74 -15.64
N ILE A 30 -14.14 2.87 -15.05
CA ILE A 30 -13.22 1.75 -14.96
C ILE A 30 -13.81 0.69 -14.03
N PRO A 31 -13.88 -0.58 -14.48
CA PRO A 31 -14.31 -1.66 -13.60
C PRO A 31 -13.39 -1.82 -12.39
N GLU A 32 -13.99 -2.02 -11.23
CA GLU A 32 -13.31 -2.15 -9.94
C GLU A 32 -12.19 -3.21 -9.93
N ILE A 33 -12.35 -4.29 -10.71
CA ILE A 33 -11.38 -5.38 -10.87
C ILE A 33 -9.98 -4.90 -11.29
N TYR A 34 -9.89 -3.83 -12.10
CA TYR A 34 -8.59 -3.28 -12.52
C TYR A 34 -7.81 -2.72 -11.33
N LEU A 35 -8.54 -2.13 -10.40
CA LEU A 35 -7.99 -1.45 -9.24
C LEU A 35 -7.74 -2.44 -8.09
N ASN A 36 -8.78 -3.15 -7.66
CA ASN A 36 -8.69 -4.07 -6.53
C ASN A 36 -7.95 -5.37 -6.89
N ASP A 37 -8.50 -6.13 -7.85
CA ASP A 37 -8.04 -7.50 -8.08
C ASP A 37 -6.75 -7.59 -8.89
N ILE A 38 -6.50 -6.61 -9.75
CA ILE A 38 -5.28 -6.59 -10.54
C ILE A 38 -4.25 -5.67 -9.89
N TYR A 39 -4.48 -4.37 -9.79
CA TYR A 39 -3.43 -3.44 -9.35
C TYR A 39 -2.97 -3.66 -7.90
N LEU A 40 -3.89 -3.62 -6.92
CA LEU A 40 -3.55 -3.77 -5.49
C LEU A 40 -3.04 -5.19 -5.16
N ASN A 41 -3.72 -6.22 -5.66
CA ASN A 41 -3.37 -7.61 -5.37
C ASN A 41 -2.08 -8.06 -6.07
N THR A 42 -1.82 -7.67 -7.33
CA THR A 42 -0.53 -8.02 -7.98
C THR A 42 0.64 -7.40 -7.25
N PHE A 43 0.49 -6.17 -6.76
CA PHE A 43 1.53 -5.51 -5.98
C PHE A 43 1.76 -6.20 -4.63
N THR A 44 0.68 -6.58 -3.94
CA THR A 44 0.75 -7.34 -2.69
C THR A 44 1.41 -8.71 -2.92
N ALA A 45 1.01 -9.42 -3.98
CA ALA A 45 1.58 -10.70 -4.37
C ALA A 45 3.08 -10.58 -4.69
N LEU A 46 3.51 -9.52 -5.39
CA LEU A 46 4.93 -9.30 -5.65
C LEU A 46 5.72 -9.12 -4.35
N ASN A 47 5.19 -8.41 -3.36
CA ASN A 47 5.85 -8.21 -2.07
C ASN A 47 5.87 -9.48 -1.20
N VAL A 48 4.83 -10.33 -1.27
CA VAL A 48 4.72 -11.57 -0.48
C VAL A 48 5.57 -12.69 -1.07
N TYR A 49 5.46 -12.93 -2.38
CA TYR A 49 6.09 -14.07 -3.05
C TYR A 49 7.52 -13.78 -3.52
N TYR A 50 7.92 -12.50 -3.63
CA TYR A 50 9.26 -12.10 -4.05
C TYR A 50 9.91 -11.04 -3.13
N PRO A 51 10.08 -11.33 -1.81
CA PRO A 51 10.58 -10.36 -0.83
C PRO A 51 12.12 -10.11 -0.91
N THR A 52 12.51 -8.99 -1.52
CA THR A 52 13.75 -8.16 -1.33
C THR A 52 15.17 -8.70 -1.68
N GLU A 53 16.09 -7.73 -1.86
CA GLU A 53 17.50 -7.69 -2.36
C GLU A 53 17.65 -7.91 -3.89
N GLU A 54 17.02 -8.92 -4.47
CA GLU A 54 16.92 -9.12 -5.94
C GLU A 54 15.53 -8.73 -6.50
N SER A 55 14.79 -7.95 -5.72
CA SER A 55 13.37 -7.65 -5.92
C SER A 55 13.11 -6.81 -7.17
N GLY A 56 12.28 -7.32 -8.06
CA GLY A 56 11.91 -6.67 -9.31
C GLY A 56 10.87 -5.58 -9.16
N ILE A 57 10.43 -5.31 -7.92
CA ILE A 57 9.71 -4.08 -7.62
C ILE A 57 10.77 -3.00 -7.53
N SER A 58 10.96 -2.28 -8.64
CA SER A 58 11.80 -1.07 -8.65
C SER A 58 11.31 -0.12 -7.57
N ARG A 59 12.23 0.61 -6.92
CA ARG A 59 11.87 1.73 -6.03
C ARG A 59 10.87 2.67 -6.72
N GLU A 60 10.98 2.79 -8.03
CA GLU A 60 10.05 3.54 -8.88
C GLU A 60 8.63 2.95 -8.84
N MET A 61 8.47 1.64 -8.99
CA MET A 61 7.15 0.98 -8.94
C MET A 61 6.50 1.14 -7.55
N ALA A 62 7.31 1.05 -6.49
CA ALA A 62 6.85 1.32 -5.14
C ALA A 62 6.43 2.78 -4.94
N GLY A 63 7.18 3.73 -5.53
CA GLY A 63 6.83 5.15 -5.53
C GLY A 63 5.55 5.45 -6.32
N ASP A 64 5.43 4.89 -7.53
CA ASP A 64 4.25 4.96 -8.39
C ASP A 64 3.00 4.44 -7.66
N PHE A 65 3.14 3.29 -6.97
CA PHE A 65 2.07 2.69 -6.19
C PHE A 65 1.54 3.62 -5.10
N VAL A 66 2.44 4.15 -4.28
CA VAL A 66 2.03 5.04 -3.19
C VAL A 66 1.48 6.35 -3.73
N GLN A 67 2.11 6.92 -4.76
CA GLN A 67 1.64 8.16 -5.35
C GLN A 67 0.23 8.00 -5.94
N PHE A 68 -0.02 6.88 -6.61
CA PHE A 68 -1.34 6.55 -7.12
C PHE A 68 -2.36 6.44 -5.99
N ILE A 69 -2.06 5.69 -4.93
CA ILE A 69 -2.96 5.57 -3.76
C ILE A 69 -3.22 6.93 -3.12
N ALA A 70 -2.18 7.74 -2.88
CA ALA A 70 -2.32 9.05 -2.26
C ALA A 70 -3.26 9.98 -3.04
N ASN A 71 -3.19 9.93 -4.37
CA ASN A 71 -4.04 10.75 -5.23
C ASN A 71 -5.49 10.25 -5.29
N HIS A 72 -5.71 8.92 -5.19
CA HIS A 72 -7.03 8.32 -5.42
C HIS A 72 -7.79 7.97 -4.13
N MET A 73 -7.14 7.97 -2.97
CA MET A 73 -7.77 7.67 -1.68
C MET A 73 -8.98 8.57 -1.37
N GLN A 74 -8.94 9.82 -1.82
CA GLN A 74 -10.00 10.82 -1.60
C GLN A 74 -10.66 11.27 -2.91
N ASP A 75 -10.52 10.45 -3.95
CA ASP A 75 -11.12 10.75 -5.24
C ASP A 75 -12.63 10.46 -5.21
N THR A 76 -13.42 11.51 -5.46
CA THR A 76 -14.88 11.42 -5.48
C THR A 76 -15.42 10.51 -6.59
N ARG A 77 -14.59 10.18 -7.58
CA ARG A 77 -14.92 9.24 -8.67
C ARG A 77 -14.99 7.79 -8.14
N ILE A 78 -14.32 7.48 -7.03
CA ILE A 78 -14.36 6.16 -6.37
C ILE A 78 -15.47 6.17 -5.32
N VAL A 79 -16.67 5.82 -5.75
CA VAL A 79 -17.87 5.83 -4.87
C VAL A 79 -17.84 4.65 -3.88
N ASN A 80 -17.36 3.48 -4.33
CA ASN A 80 -17.34 2.28 -3.49
C ASN A 80 -16.38 2.46 -2.29
N SER A 81 -16.90 2.31 -1.07
CA SER A 81 -16.11 2.34 0.17
C SER A 81 -15.14 1.17 0.26
N ASP A 82 -15.53 0.00 -0.25
CA ASP A 82 -14.75 -1.23 -0.13
C ASP A 82 -13.43 -1.13 -0.91
N VAL A 83 -13.46 -0.45 -2.06
CA VAL A 83 -12.25 -0.11 -2.84
C VAL A 83 -11.30 0.76 -2.05
N ARG A 84 -11.82 1.78 -1.36
CA ARG A 84 -11.00 2.69 -0.54
C ARG A 84 -10.43 1.98 0.69
N ASP A 85 -11.18 1.04 1.25
CA ASP A 85 -10.70 0.18 2.33
C ASP A 85 -9.63 -0.80 1.85
N ASN A 86 -9.80 -1.40 0.67
CA ASN A 86 -8.78 -2.23 0.03
C ASN A 86 -7.49 -1.45 -0.24
N MET A 87 -7.57 -0.22 -0.75
CA MET A 87 -6.40 0.67 -0.90
C MET A 87 -5.71 0.91 0.44
N THR A 88 -6.48 1.16 1.50
CA THR A 88 -5.97 1.38 2.86
C THR A 88 -5.27 0.12 3.38
N GLN A 89 -5.87 -1.04 3.18
CA GLN A 89 -5.32 -2.32 3.60
C GLN A 89 -4.02 -2.65 2.85
N SER A 90 -3.98 -2.44 1.54
CA SER A 90 -2.77 -2.62 0.74
C SER A 90 -1.66 -1.65 1.15
N LEU A 91 -1.99 -0.39 1.44
CA LEU A 91 -1.03 0.58 1.96
C LEU A 91 -0.50 0.19 3.35
N SER A 92 -1.35 -0.34 4.22
CA SER A 92 -0.96 -0.89 5.53
C SER A 92 0.03 -2.05 5.35
N ALA A 93 -0.30 -3.02 4.49
CA ALA A 93 0.59 -4.13 4.14
C ALA A 93 1.95 -3.62 3.61
N PHE A 94 1.93 -2.59 2.77
CA PHE A 94 3.12 -1.97 2.20
C PHE A 94 4.05 -1.35 3.25
N CYS A 95 3.51 -0.77 4.33
CA CYS A 95 4.29 -0.17 5.42
C CYS A 95 5.11 -1.17 6.23
N PHE A 96 4.84 -2.48 6.12
CA PHE A 96 5.59 -3.51 6.82
C PHE A 96 6.86 -3.96 6.11
N TYR A 97 7.06 -3.58 4.85
CA TYR A 97 8.26 -3.92 4.08
C TYR A 97 9.26 -2.75 4.10
N SER A 98 10.52 -3.02 4.42
CA SER A 98 11.54 -1.97 4.60
C SER A 98 11.88 -1.22 3.30
N GLY A 99 11.93 -1.91 2.16
CA GLY A 99 12.18 -1.30 0.85
C GLY A 99 11.03 -0.38 0.41
N SER A 100 9.81 -0.82 0.66
CA SER A 100 8.56 -0.11 0.44
C SER A 100 8.43 1.13 1.33
N LEU A 101 8.73 1.00 2.62
CA LEU A 101 8.73 2.12 3.56
C LEU A 101 9.74 3.21 3.17
N ARG A 102 10.93 2.82 2.68
CA ARG A 102 11.90 3.78 2.14
C ARG A 102 11.38 4.51 0.90
N ALA A 103 10.60 3.84 0.05
CA ALA A 103 9.96 4.48 -1.10
C ALA A 103 8.87 5.47 -0.65
N LEU A 104 8.09 5.11 0.39
CA LEU A 104 7.09 5.97 1.03
C LEU A 104 7.73 7.24 1.62
N GLU A 105 8.85 7.10 2.32
CA GLU A 105 9.60 8.22 2.91
C GLU A 105 10.28 9.11 1.86
N GLY A 106 10.77 8.49 0.78
CA GLY A 106 11.47 9.15 -0.32
C GLY A 106 10.56 9.88 -1.31
N MET A 107 9.24 9.85 -1.13
CA MET A 107 8.31 10.58 -1.98
C MET A 107 8.47 12.10 -1.84
N ARG A 108 8.07 12.83 -2.90
CA ARG A 108 7.96 14.29 -2.86
C ARG A 108 7.08 14.73 -1.69
N GLU A 109 7.47 15.83 -1.03
CA GLU A 109 6.79 16.36 0.14
C GLU A 109 5.29 16.65 -0.09
N TYR A 110 4.95 17.14 -1.28
CA TYR A 110 3.57 17.35 -1.70
C TYR A 110 2.74 16.05 -1.59
N ASN A 111 3.23 14.95 -2.18
CA ASN A 111 2.53 13.66 -2.17
C ASN A 111 2.43 13.08 -0.75
N ARG A 112 3.48 13.26 0.07
CA ARG A 112 3.44 12.87 1.50
C ARG A 112 2.36 13.62 2.26
N THR A 113 2.24 14.93 2.01
CA THR A 113 1.22 15.77 2.66
C THR A 113 -0.18 15.38 2.22
N VAL A 114 -0.40 15.13 0.92
CA VAL A 114 -1.69 14.63 0.40
C VAL A 114 -2.05 13.30 1.04
N LEU A 115 -1.11 12.37 1.14
CA LEU A 115 -1.34 11.07 1.77
C LEU A 115 -1.70 11.20 3.25
N ILE A 116 -0.95 11.99 4.02
CA ILE A 116 -1.23 12.21 5.45
C ILE A 116 -2.62 12.83 5.62
N ARG A 117 -2.96 13.84 4.80
CA ARG A 117 -4.30 14.43 4.82
C ARG A 117 -5.36 13.37 4.52
N ALA A 118 -5.18 12.57 3.47
CA ALA A 118 -6.10 11.50 3.10
C ALA A 118 -6.27 10.42 4.20
N LEU A 119 -5.23 10.15 4.98
CA LEU A 119 -5.27 9.24 6.13
C LEU A 119 -6.01 9.86 7.34
N LEU A 120 -5.89 11.17 7.53
CA LEU A 120 -6.52 11.92 8.61
C LEU A 120 -7.98 12.29 8.30
N THR A 121 -8.38 12.36 7.03
CA THR A 121 -9.75 12.75 6.68
C THR A 121 -10.75 11.72 7.21
N PRO A 122 -11.71 12.13 8.06
CA PRO A 122 -12.73 11.25 8.58
C PRO A 122 -13.78 10.97 7.51
N TYR A 123 -14.02 9.68 7.20
CA TYR A 123 -15.19 9.24 6.47
C TYR A 123 -15.95 8.22 7.30
N ALA A 124 -17.28 8.30 7.26
CA ALA A 124 -18.17 7.42 7.99
C ALA A 124 -17.86 5.95 7.64
N ASN A 125 -17.53 5.15 8.66
CA ASN A 125 -17.24 3.70 8.62
C ASN A 125 -15.78 3.22 8.47
N ARG A 126 -14.75 4.07 8.52
CA ARG A 126 -13.37 3.56 8.46
C ARG A 126 -12.86 3.04 9.82
N PRO A 127 -12.24 1.84 9.90
CA PRO A 127 -11.56 1.39 11.11
C PRO A 127 -10.28 2.19 11.37
N TRP A 128 -10.28 3.01 12.42
CA TRP A 128 -9.18 3.90 12.82
C TRP A 128 -7.86 3.16 13.11
N ALA A 129 -7.93 1.86 13.39
CA ALA A 129 -6.75 1.04 13.68
C ALA A 129 -5.78 0.98 12.48
N MET A 130 -6.29 0.86 11.25
CA MET A 130 -5.45 0.70 10.05
C MET A 130 -4.75 2.01 9.68
N THR A 131 -5.45 3.14 9.74
CA THR A 131 -4.85 4.46 9.48
C THR A 131 -3.82 4.83 10.52
N ASN A 132 -4.11 4.61 11.80
CA ASN A 132 -3.19 4.88 12.89
C ASN A 132 -1.93 4.02 12.76
N LEU A 133 -2.07 2.75 12.38
CA LEU A 133 -0.94 1.87 12.10
C LEU A 133 -0.04 2.43 10.99
N ILE A 134 -0.64 2.87 9.87
CA ILE A 134 0.09 3.47 8.75
C ILE A 134 0.83 4.74 9.22
N LEU A 135 0.16 5.63 9.93
CA LEU A 135 0.74 6.89 10.44
C LEU A 135 1.90 6.61 11.41
N VAL A 136 1.71 5.70 12.37
CA VAL A 136 2.76 5.31 13.32
C VAL A 136 3.94 4.69 12.59
N ARG A 137 3.71 3.84 11.58
CA ARG A 137 4.80 3.23 10.80
C ARG A 137 5.54 4.28 9.97
N PHE A 138 4.82 5.19 9.34
CA PHE A 138 5.41 6.29 8.57
C PHE A 138 6.25 7.23 9.46
N TRP A 139 5.75 7.62 10.64
CA TRP A 139 6.46 8.49 11.57
C TRP A 139 7.66 7.83 12.25
N LYS A 140 7.58 6.53 12.53
CA LYS A 140 8.75 5.76 13.02
C LYS A 140 9.82 5.62 11.95
N GLY A 141 9.39 5.55 10.70
CA GLY A 141 10.24 5.45 9.53
C GLY A 141 11.09 4.18 9.47
N CYS A 142 12.05 4.14 8.55
CA CYS A 142 13.08 3.10 8.49
C CYS A 142 14.24 3.32 9.48
N GLY A 143 14.11 4.29 10.40
CA GLY A 143 15.16 4.81 11.29
C GLY A 143 15.18 4.25 12.72
N PHE A 144 15.54 5.09 13.68
CA PHE A 144 15.90 4.77 15.07
C PHE A 144 14.95 3.78 15.80
N GLY A 145 13.65 3.79 15.47
CA GLY A 145 12.63 2.91 16.07
C GLY A 145 12.62 1.45 15.59
N PHE A 146 13.38 1.09 14.55
CA PHE A 146 13.45 -0.27 13.98
C PHE A 146 14.83 -0.94 14.13
N ARG A 147 15.76 -0.34 14.89
CA ARG A 147 17.04 -1.00 15.24
C ARG A 147 16.88 -2.27 16.07
N TYR A 148 15.70 -2.47 16.65
CA TYR A 148 15.32 -3.73 17.29
C TYR A 148 14.31 -4.44 16.40
N SER A 149 14.81 -5.04 15.32
CA SER A 149 14.16 -6.19 14.69
C SER A 149 14.14 -7.34 15.69
N GLN A 150 13.28 -7.26 16.71
CA GLN A 150 12.57 -8.47 17.10
C GLN A 150 11.58 -8.69 15.96
N ALA A 151 11.96 -9.60 15.06
CA ALA A 151 11.01 -10.32 14.23
C ALA A 151 9.78 -10.60 15.09
N TYR A 152 8.59 -10.25 14.59
CA TYR A 152 7.33 -10.55 15.27
C TYR A 152 7.45 -11.94 15.93
N PRO A 153 7.38 -12.01 17.26
CA PRO A 153 7.65 -13.27 17.92
C PRO A 153 6.42 -14.14 17.73
N SER A 154 6.44 -14.93 16.66
CA SER A 154 5.69 -16.19 16.55
C SER A 154 5.84 -17.00 17.85
N LYS A 155 6.95 -16.83 18.59
CA LYS A 155 7.21 -17.40 19.91
C LYS A 155 6.52 -16.72 21.11
N PHE A 156 6.14 -15.44 21.07
CA PHE A 156 5.50 -14.74 22.21
C PHE A 156 4.01 -15.08 22.32
N ILE A 157 3.33 -15.21 21.17
CA ILE A 157 1.96 -15.71 21.14
C ILE A 157 1.92 -17.22 21.49
N GLN A 158 2.98 -17.98 21.19
CA GLN A 158 3.10 -19.37 21.63
C GLN A 158 3.44 -19.52 23.13
N SER A 159 4.23 -18.61 23.73
CA SER A 159 4.51 -18.66 25.17
C SER A 159 3.28 -18.33 26.01
N LEU A 160 2.46 -17.36 25.58
CA LEU A 160 1.19 -17.03 26.26
C LEU A 160 0.13 -18.14 26.19
N ARG A 161 0.33 -19.15 25.33
CA ARG A 161 -0.55 -20.33 25.23
C ARG A 161 -0.05 -21.53 26.04
N LYS A 162 1.22 -21.54 26.46
CA LYS A 162 1.81 -22.61 27.29
C LYS A 162 1.57 -22.41 28.78
N ASP A 163 1.31 -21.17 29.23
CA ASP A 163 1.05 -20.86 30.64
C ASP A 163 -0.45 -20.97 31.02
N ARG A 164 -1.26 -21.63 30.19
CA ARG A 164 -2.67 -21.96 30.49
C ARG A 164 -2.98 -23.45 30.24
N VAL A 165 -2.17 -24.32 30.83
CA VAL A 165 -2.56 -25.70 31.18
C VAL A 165 -1.99 -26.02 32.55
#